data_AF-A0A139KZ44-F1
#
_entry.id   AF-A0A139KZ44-F1
#
_cell.length_a   1.000
_cell.length_b   1.000
_cell.length_c   1.000
_cell.angle_alpha   90.00
_cell.angle_beta   90.00
_cell.angle_gamma   90.00
#
_symmetry.space_group_name_H-M   'P 1'
#
loop_
_entity.id
_entity.type
_entity.pdbx_description
1 polymer ?
#
loop_
_entity_poly.entity_id
_entity_poly.type
_entity_poly.pdbx_seq_one_letter_code
_entity_poly.pdbx_strand_id
1 'polypeptide(L)'
;MNTEILGVALQVILMVVLAYPLGKYIAKVYKGQKTWSDFMKPVERLIFKVSGINPQEEMNWKQFLKALLILNAFWFVWGMVLLVTQHWLPLNPDGNGPQSPDQAFNTCISFMVNCNLQHYSGESGLTYFTQLFVIMLFQFITAATGMAAMAGIMKSISAKTTKTIGNFWNFLVLSSTRILLPLSLIVGFILILQGTPMGFDGKMEVTTLEGQEQLVSQGPAAAIVPIKQLGTNGGGYFGVNSSHPLENPTYLSNMVECWSILIIPMAMVFALGFYSNRKKLAYSIFGVMLFAYLAGVGINVYQEMNGNPRIDELGIAQDGGAMEGKEVRLGSAATALWSITTTVTSNGSVNGMHDSTMPLSGMMEMLNMQINTWFGGVGVGWMNYYTFIIIAVFISGLMVGRTPEFLGKKVEAREMKIATVVALLHPFVILVGTALSTYLFAHHPDFVASEGGWLNNPGFHGLSEQLYEFTSCAANNGSGFEGLGDNTYFWNYSCGWVLILSRFIPIVGQVAIAGLLAQKKFIPESAGTLKTDTVTFAVMTFAVIFIVAALSFFPVHALSTIAEHFSL
;
A
#
# COMPACT_ATOMS: atom_id res chain seq x y z
N MET A 1 -24.94 -13.16 9.34
CA MET A 1 -24.01 -13.26 10.50
C MET A 1 -23.07 -14.47 10.48
N ASN A 2 -23.45 -15.69 10.92
CA ASN A 2 -22.47 -16.79 11.10
C ASN A 2 -21.77 -17.25 9.79
N THR A 3 -22.46 -17.22 8.66
CA THR A 3 -21.92 -17.59 7.35
C THR A 3 -20.90 -16.59 6.81
N GLU A 4 -21.08 -15.30 7.09
CA GLU A 4 -20.18 -14.23 6.65
C GLU A 4 -18.86 -14.26 7.41
N ILE A 5 -18.93 -14.43 8.74
CA ILE A 5 -17.74 -14.61 9.58
C ILE A 5 -16.93 -15.83 9.12
N LEU A 6 -17.61 -16.94 8.81
CA LEU A 6 -16.96 -18.13 8.26
C LEU A 6 -16.32 -17.82 6.89
N GLY A 7 -17.00 -17.06 6.02
CA GLY A 7 -16.47 -16.61 4.74
C GLY A 7 -15.18 -15.81 4.89
N VAL A 8 -15.17 -14.83 5.79
CA VAL A 8 -13.97 -14.04 6.14
C VAL A 8 -12.85 -14.94 6.65
N ALA A 9 -13.14 -15.83 7.60
CA ALA A 9 -12.13 -16.73 8.17
C ALA A 9 -11.50 -17.65 7.11
N LEU A 10 -12.33 -18.24 6.23
CA LEU A 10 -11.87 -19.10 5.15
C LEU A 10 -11.00 -18.33 4.15
N GLN A 11 -11.38 -17.10 3.79
CA GLN A 11 -10.57 -16.25 2.91
C GLN A 11 -9.17 -16.02 3.49
N VAL A 12 -9.08 -15.63 4.76
CA VAL A 12 -7.77 -15.38 5.41
C VAL A 12 -6.93 -16.66 5.49
N ILE A 13 -7.54 -17.80 5.85
CA ILE A 13 -6.83 -19.09 5.93
C ILE A 13 -6.26 -19.49 4.57
N LEU A 14 -7.09 -19.44 3.52
CA LEU A 14 -6.66 -19.77 2.15
C LEU A 14 -5.51 -18.85 1.71
N MET A 15 -5.57 -17.58 2.07
CA MET A 15 -4.53 -16.61 1.77
C MET A 15 -3.19 -16.92 2.40
N VAL A 16 -3.16 -17.27 3.70
CA VAL A 16 -1.94 -17.68 4.38
C VAL A 16 -1.35 -18.94 3.73
N VAL A 17 -2.20 -19.89 3.34
CA VAL A 17 -1.77 -21.14 2.67
C VAL A 17 -1.16 -20.86 1.30
N LEU A 18 -1.75 -19.97 0.49
CA LEU A 18 -1.27 -19.63 -0.85
C LEU A 18 0.00 -18.75 -0.84
N ALA A 19 0.15 -17.89 0.17
CA ALA A 19 1.33 -17.04 0.31
C ALA A 19 2.63 -17.84 0.54
N TYR A 20 2.57 -18.98 1.21
CA TYR A 20 3.73 -19.81 1.52
C TYR A 20 4.46 -20.39 0.28
N PRO A 21 3.79 -21.11 -0.66
CA PRO A 21 4.44 -21.59 -1.87
C PRO A 21 4.90 -20.45 -2.78
N LEU A 22 4.15 -19.33 -2.83
CA LEU A 22 4.57 -18.15 -3.58
C LEU A 22 5.87 -17.56 -3.00
N GLY A 23 5.98 -17.44 -1.67
CA GLY A 23 7.20 -16.96 -1.02
C GLY A 23 8.41 -17.84 -1.31
N LYS A 24 8.22 -19.17 -1.35
CA LYS A 24 9.26 -20.11 -1.78
C LYS A 24 9.68 -19.88 -3.24
N TYR A 25 8.72 -19.62 -4.12
CA TYR A 25 8.97 -19.33 -5.54
C TYR A 25 9.74 -18.00 -5.71
N ILE A 26 9.28 -16.92 -5.07
CA ILE A 26 9.96 -15.61 -5.11
C ILE A 26 11.41 -15.73 -4.63
N ALA A 27 11.66 -16.45 -3.54
CA ALA A 27 13.02 -16.68 -3.05
C ALA A 27 13.91 -17.42 -4.08
N LYS A 28 13.36 -18.37 -4.86
CA LYS A 28 14.08 -19.04 -5.94
C LYS A 28 14.41 -18.10 -7.09
N VAL A 29 13.44 -17.27 -7.49
CA VAL A 29 13.61 -16.27 -8.56
C VAL A 29 14.77 -15.34 -8.22
N TYR A 30 14.78 -14.73 -7.04
CA TYR A 30 15.86 -13.81 -6.65
C TYR A 30 17.20 -14.48 -6.36
N LYS A 31 17.21 -15.80 -6.10
CA LYS A 31 18.45 -16.60 -6.02
C LYS A 31 18.99 -17.01 -7.40
N GLY A 32 18.28 -16.73 -8.49
CA GLY A 32 18.65 -17.17 -9.84
C GLY A 32 18.55 -18.69 -10.04
N GLN A 33 17.74 -19.37 -9.21
CA GLN A 33 17.54 -20.82 -9.34
C GLN A 33 16.60 -21.13 -10.51
N LYS A 34 16.63 -22.39 -11.02
CA LYS A 34 15.72 -22.83 -12.07
C LYS A 34 14.27 -22.77 -11.57
N THR A 35 13.42 -22.12 -12.35
CA THR A 35 11.98 -21.95 -12.05
C THR A 35 11.13 -22.24 -13.29
N TRP A 36 9.83 -22.43 -13.11
CA TRP A 36 8.90 -22.66 -14.22
C TRP A 36 8.82 -21.43 -15.14
N SER A 37 9.00 -20.22 -14.61
CA SER A 37 8.98 -18.95 -15.36
C SER A 37 10.27 -18.67 -16.15
N ASP A 38 11.18 -19.65 -16.24
CA ASP A 38 12.42 -19.50 -17.01
C ASP A 38 12.18 -19.30 -18.51
N PHE A 39 10.97 -19.56 -19.00
CA PHE A 39 10.58 -19.23 -20.38
C PHE A 39 10.61 -17.71 -20.65
N MET A 40 10.59 -16.84 -19.63
CA MET A 40 10.72 -15.39 -19.77
C MET A 40 12.16 -14.91 -19.97
N LYS A 41 13.17 -15.78 -19.82
CA LYS A 41 14.59 -15.43 -19.99
C LYS A 41 14.92 -14.73 -21.32
N PRO A 42 14.36 -15.10 -22.49
CA PRO A 42 14.64 -14.41 -23.74
C PRO A 42 14.18 -12.95 -23.71
N VAL A 43 13.00 -12.67 -23.13
CA VAL A 43 12.46 -11.32 -22.95
C VAL A 43 13.35 -10.51 -22.01
N GLU A 44 13.73 -11.10 -20.87
CA GLU A 44 14.64 -10.47 -19.90
C GLU A 44 15.99 -10.13 -20.53
N ARG A 45 16.57 -11.04 -21.32
CA ARG A 45 17.83 -10.80 -22.04
C ARG A 45 17.71 -9.68 -23.06
N LEU A 46 16.58 -9.58 -23.76
CA LEU A 46 16.32 -8.50 -24.70
C LEU A 46 16.27 -7.16 -23.98
N ILE A 47 15.54 -7.07 -22.86
CA ILE A 47 15.48 -5.87 -22.01
C ILE A 47 16.89 -5.47 -21.57
N PHE A 48 17.66 -6.39 -20.98
CA PHE A 48 19.02 -6.11 -20.53
C PHE A 48 19.93 -5.66 -21.68
N LYS A 49 19.83 -6.30 -22.85
CA LYS A 49 20.65 -5.95 -24.03
C LYS A 49 20.32 -4.56 -24.57
N VAL A 50 19.04 -4.22 -24.73
CA VAL A 50 18.61 -2.92 -25.25
C VAL A 50 18.92 -1.79 -24.28
N SER A 51 18.77 -2.04 -22.97
CA SER A 51 19.10 -1.07 -21.93
C SER A 51 20.59 -0.96 -21.61
N GLY A 52 21.45 -1.82 -22.20
CA GLY A 52 22.88 -1.85 -21.89
C GLY A 52 23.20 -2.27 -20.45
N ILE A 53 22.30 -3.01 -19.80
CA ILE A 53 22.41 -3.41 -18.40
C ILE A 53 23.08 -4.79 -18.31
N ASN A 54 24.16 -4.90 -17.54
CA ASN A 54 24.71 -6.19 -17.18
C ASN A 54 24.06 -6.71 -15.87
N PRO A 55 23.21 -7.75 -15.92
CA PRO A 55 22.52 -8.24 -14.72
C PRO A 55 23.46 -8.92 -13.70
N GLN A 56 24.69 -9.25 -14.09
CA GLN A 56 25.69 -9.87 -13.21
C GLN A 56 26.57 -8.85 -12.47
N GLU A 57 26.48 -7.56 -12.83
CA GLU A 57 27.25 -6.52 -12.16
C GLU A 57 26.65 -6.23 -10.79
N GLU A 58 27.43 -6.46 -9.73
CA GLU A 58 27.01 -6.21 -8.36
C GLU A 58 27.12 -4.72 -8.00
N MET A 59 26.11 -4.19 -7.30
CA MET A 59 26.07 -2.82 -6.83
C MET A 59 26.29 -2.74 -5.32
N ASN A 60 27.04 -1.73 -4.87
CA ASN A 60 26.97 -1.31 -3.48
C ASN A 60 25.65 -0.56 -3.19
N TRP A 61 25.33 -0.37 -1.91
CA TRP A 61 24.05 0.24 -1.52
C TRP A 61 23.83 1.66 -2.06
N LYS A 62 24.90 2.44 -2.29
CA LYS A 62 24.80 3.79 -2.87
C LYS A 62 24.48 3.75 -4.37
N GLN A 63 25.16 2.87 -5.11
CA GLN A 63 24.88 2.64 -6.53
C GLN A 63 23.46 2.13 -6.74
N PHE A 64 23.03 1.19 -5.89
CA PHE A 64 21.68 0.64 -5.89
C PHE A 64 20.63 1.73 -5.66
N LEU A 65 20.80 2.57 -4.64
CA LEU A 65 19.90 3.70 -4.37
C LEU A 65 19.89 4.72 -5.49
N LYS A 66 21.06 5.05 -6.06
CA LYS A 66 21.15 5.98 -7.18
C LYS A 66 20.33 5.47 -8.38
N ALA A 67 20.42 4.19 -8.71
CA ALA A 67 19.64 3.58 -9.78
C ALA A 67 18.12 3.67 -9.51
N LEU A 68 17.70 3.35 -8.28
CA LEU A 68 16.31 3.44 -7.85
C LEU A 68 15.76 4.87 -7.97
N LEU A 69 16.49 5.87 -7.48
CA LEU A 69 16.04 7.26 -7.48
C LEU A 69 15.99 7.86 -8.90
N ILE A 70 16.99 7.57 -9.74
CA ILE A 70 17.02 8.05 -11.14
C ILE A 70 15.85 7.48 -11.94
N LEU A 71 15.53 6.19 -11.75
CA LEU A 71 14.39 5.57 -12.41
C LEU A 71 13.09 6.33 -12.11
N ASN A 72 12.83 6.62 -10.83
CA ASN A 72 11.61 7.30 -10.42
C ASN A 72 11.58 8.76 -10.89
N ALA A 73 12.70 9.47 -10.86
CA ALA A 73 12.78 10.83 -11.39
C ALA A 73 12.46 10.90 -12.90
N PHE A 74 12.88 9.90 -13.68
CA PHE A 74 12.50 9.80 -15.09
C PHE A 74 10.99 9.62 -15.26
N TRP A 75 10.37 8.73 -14.49
CA TRP A 75 8.94 8.48 -14.56
C TRP A 75 8.11 9.68 -14.12
N PHE A 76 8.57 10.48 -13.16
CA PHE A 76 7.91 11.74 -12.82
C PHE A 76 7.77 12.67 -14.02
N VAL A 77 8.87 12.92 -14.76
CA VAL A 77 8.84 13.78 -15.94
C VAL A 77 7.94 13.19 -17.03
N TRP A 78 8.02 11.87 -17.24
CA TRP A 78 7.17 11.15 -18.18
C TRP A 78 5.67 11.32 -17.88
N GLY A 79 5.26 11.08 -16.63
CA GLY A 79 3.86 11.19 -16.22
C GLY A 79 3.34 12.62 -16.32
N MET A 80 4.12 13.60 -15.86
CA MET A 80 3.74 15.02 -15.96
C MET A 80 3.46 15.46 -17.40
N VAL A 81 4.37 15.11 -18.33
CA VAL A 81 4.19 15.46 -19.74
C VAL A 81 2.92 14.83 -20.30
N LEU A 82 2.72 13.52 -20.09
CA LEU A 82 1.58 12.82 -20.67
C LEU A 82 0.24 13.25 -20.07
N LEU A 83 0.14 13.48 -18.75
CA LEU A 83 -1.11 13.87 -18.09
C LEU A 83 -1.57 15.27 -18.51
N VAL A 84 -0.66 16.24 -18.60
CA VAL A 84 -0.98 17.62 -19.02
C VAL A 84 -1.25 17.70 -20.52
N THR A 85 -0.71 16.77 -21.32
CA THR A 85 -0.91 16.75 -22.79
C THR A 85 -1.90 15.68 -23.26
N GLN A 86 -2.60 14.99 -22.35
CA GLN A 86 -3.34 13.76 -22.67
C GLN A 86 -4.40 13.91 -23.75
N HIS A 87 -5.00 15.09 -23.87
CA HIS A 87 -5.99 15.41 -24.89
C HIS A 87 -5.47 15.37 -26.35
N TRP A 88 -4.15 15.42 -26.57
CA TRP A 88 -3.51 15.32 -27.90
C TRP A 88 -3.06 13.89 -28.21
N LEU A 89 -3.11 12.99 -27.23
CA LEU A 89 -2.63 11.63 -27.35
C LEU A 89 -3.71 10.73 -27.97
N PRO A 90 -3.34 9.61 -28.62
CA PRO A 90 -4.30 8.65 -29.16
C PRO A 90 -5.10 7.97 -28.04
N LEU A 91 -6.06 7.10 -28.39
CA LEU A 91 -6.90 6.36 -27.43
C LEU A 91 -7.65 7.28 -26.46
N ASN A 92 -8.29 8.31 -27.00
CA ASN A 92 -9.19 9.22 -26.28
C ASN A 92 -10.59 9.25 -26.94
N PRO A 93 -11.33 8.13 -26.94
CA PRO A 93 -12.62 8.06 -27.62
C PRO A 93 -13.67 9.00 -27.03
N ASP A 94 -13.54 9.31 -25.73
CA ASP A 94 -14.48 10.18 -25.00
C ASP A 94 -14.09 11.66 -24.99
N GLY A 95 -12.96 12.02 -25.61
CA GLY A 95 -12.50 13.40 -25.67
C GLY A 95 -12.12 14.02 -24.32
N ASN A 96 -11.67 13.22 -23.36
CA ASN A 96 -11.25 13.69 -22.03
C ASN A 96 -10.12 14.74 -22.15
N GLY A 97 -10.25 15.82 -21.37
CA GLY A 97 -9.36 16.99 -21.40
C GLY A 97 -8.02 16.78 -20.69
N PRO A 98 -7.12 17.78 -20.71
CA PRO A 98 -5.90 17.74 -19.90
C PRO A 98 -6.20 17.84 -18.40
N GLN A 99 -5.37 17.19 -17.57
CA GLN A 99 -5.31 17.54 -16.16
C GLN A 99 -4.65 18.92 -15.98
N SER A 100 -5.08 19.66 -14.96
CA SER A 100 -4.36 20.88 -14.55
C SER A 100 -2.95 20.52 -14.03
N PRO A 101 -1.96 21.43 -14.10
CA PRO A 101 -0.60 21.11 -13.65
C PRO A 101 -0.49 20.67 -12.19
N ASP A 102 -1.34 21.19 -11.30
CA ASP A 102 -1.40 20.81 -9.88
C ASP A 102 -2.01 19.41 -9.68
N GLN A 103 -3.12 19.08 -10.35
CA GLN A 103 -3.70 17.73 -10.32
C GLN A 103 -2.77 16.70 -10.96
N ALA A 104 -2.11 17.05 -12.07
CA ALA A 104 -1.10 16.20 -12.72
C ALA A 104 0.11 15.98 -11.82
N PHE A 105 0.54 17.00 -11.06
CA PHE A 105 1.62 16.86 -10.06
C PHE A 105 1.25 15.85 -8.99
N ASN A 106 0.07 15.98 -8.39
CA ASN A 106 -0.43 15.02 -7.41
C ASN A 106 -0.54 13.61 -8.02
N THR A 107 -1.27 13.45 -9.12
CA THR A 107 -1.50 12.16 -9.78
C THR A 107 -0.18 11.48 -10.14
N CYS A 108 0.75 12.21 -10.76
CA CYS A 108 2.02 11.64 -11.19
C CYS A 108 2.86 11.15 -10.00
N ILE A 109 2.98 11.97 -8.95
CA ILE A 109 3.71 11.60 -7.74
C ILE A 109 3.05 10.43 -7.05
N SER A 110 1.74 10.51 -6.86
CA SER A 110 0.90 9.52 -6.19
C SER A 110 1.13 8.12 -6.77
N PHE A 111 1.09 7.99 -8.09
CA PHE A 111 1.35 6.72 -8.77
C PHE A 111 2.84 6.35 -8.74
N MET A 112 3.76 7.31 -8.87
CA MET A 112 5.21 7.07 -8.80
C MET A 112 5.65 6.55 -7.42
N VAL A 113 4.98 6.96 -6.35
CA VAL A 113 5.29 6.51 -4.98
C VAL A 113 4.53 5.26 -4.57
N ASN A 114 3.78 4.63 -5.49
CA ASN A 114 2.95 3.44 -5.21
C ASN A 114 1.88 3.71 -4.15
N CYS A 115 1.29 4.92 -4.17
CA CYS A 115 0.18 5.30 -3.31
C CYS A 115 -1.12 5.29 -4.11
N ASN A 116 -1.13 5.96 -5.26
CA ASN A 116 -2.29 6.08 -6.13
C ASN A 116 -3.54 6.67 -5.46
N LEU A 117 -3.34 7.61 -4.54
CA LEU A 117 -4.32 8.63 -4.18
C LEU A 117 -4.86 9.34 -5.43
N GLN A 118 -6.17 9.56 -5.49
CA GLN A 118 -6.87 10.05 -6.69
C GLN A 118 -7.73 11.27 -6.38
N HIS A 119 -7.19 12.47 -6.62
CA HIS A 119 -7.99 13.70 -6.62
C HIS A 119 -8.75 13.89 -7.95
N TYR A 120 -9.27 12.79 -8.51
CA TYR A 120 -9.94 12.74 -9.81
C TYR A 120 -10.74 11.43 -9.95
N SER A 121 -11.79 11.45 -10.78
CA SER A 121 -12.46 10.23 -11.22
C SER A 121 -11.81 9.70 -12.50
N GLY A 122 -11.43 8.43 -12.55
CA GLY A 122 -10.61 7.89 -13.63
C GLY A 122 -11.27 7.88 -15.02
N GLU A 123 -12.59 7.79 -15.07
CA GLU A 123 -13.39 7.77 -16.31
C GLU A 123 -13.60 9.15 -16.96
N SER A 124 -13.36 10.23 -16.22
CA SER A 124 -13.50 11.62 -16.69
C SER A 124 -12.19 12.39 -16.66
N GLY A 125 -11.28 12.03 -15.74
CA GLY A 125 -9.99 12.69 -15.54
C GLY A 125 -8.84 12.14 -16.38
N LEU A 126 -8.98 10.96 -17.00
CA LEU A 126 -7.91 10.30 -17.75
C LEU A 126 -8.38 9.75 -19.11
N THR A 127 -7.47 9.69 -20.09
CA THR A 127 -7.69 9.00 -21.37
C THR A 127 -7.27 7.52 -21.26
N TYR A 128 -7.70 6.66 -22.19
CA TYR A 128 -7.26 5.26 -22.17
C TYR A 128 -5.74 5.15 -22.38
N PHE A 129 -5.14 6.11 -23.10
CA PHE A 129 -3.70 6.16 -23.24
C PHE A 129 -2.98 6.44 -21.92
N THR A 130 -3.42 7.44 -21.14
CA THR A 130 -2.77 7.73 -19.84
C THR A 130 -3.06 6.66 -18.81
N GLN A 131 -4.24 6.02 -18.85
CA GLN A 131 -4.54 4.82 -18.06
C GLN A 131 -3.54 3.68 -18.33
N LEU A 132 -3.10 3.47 -19.57
CA LEU A 132 -2.14 2.39 -19.90
C LEU A 132 -0.67 2.80 -19.71
N PHE A 133 -0.29 3.99 -20.19
CA PHE A 133 1.11 4.41 -20.30
C PHE A 133 1.60 5.29 -19.14
N VAL A 134 0.71 5.66 -18.22
CA VAL A 134 1.06 6.31 -16.95
C VAL A 134 0.60 5.43 -15.79
N ILE A 135 -0.71 5.25 -15.63
CA ILE A 135 -1.31 4.59 -14.46
C ILE A 135 -0.86 3.12 -14.35
N MET A 136 -1.23 2.27 -15.31
CA MET A 136 -0.87 0.84 -15.31
C MET A 136 0.65 0.63 -15.32
N LEU A 137 1.36 1.40 -16.14
CA LEU A 137 2.82 1.33 -16.21
C LEU A 137 3.46 1.60 -14.85
N PHE A 138 3.04 2.66 -14.16
CA PHE A 138 3.60 3.01 -12.86
C PHE A 138 3.24 1.93 -11.85
N GLN A 139 2.00 1.43 -11.85
CA GLN A 139 1.59 0.33 -10.95
C GLN A 139 2.47 -0.91 -11.05
N PHE A 140 3.00 -1.24 -12.23
CA PHE A 140 3.98 -2.30 -12.40
C PHE A 140 5.38 -1.92 -11.90
N ILE A 141 5.87 -0.74 -12.28
CA ILE A 141 7.25 -0.33 -12.02
C ILE A 141 7.48 -0.01 -10.55
N THR A 142 6.52 0.61 -9.87
CA THR A 142 6.65 1.07 -8.49
C THR A 142 6.51 -0.10 -7.51
N ALA A 143 5.61 -1.04 -7.80
CA ALA A 143 5.54 -2.33 -7.10
C ALA A 143 6.85 -3.12 -7.28
N ALA A 144 7.34 -3.26 -8.52
CA ALA A 144 8.61 -3.92 -8.80
C ALA A 144 9.80 -3.23 -8.11
N THR A 145 9.77 -1.91 -7.97
CA THR A 145 10.79 -1.13 -7.25
C THR A 145 10.81 -1.48 -5.76
N GLY A 146 9.64 -1.59 -5.11
CA GLY A 146 9.53 -2.03 -3.72
C GLY A 146 10.05 -3.45 -3.52
N MET A 147 9.67 -4.37 -4.40
CA MET A 147 10.18 -5.75 -4.37
C MET A 147 11.70 -5.81 -4.59
N ALA A 148 12.23 -5.01 -5.51
CA ALA A 148 13.66 -4.96 -5.81
C ALA A 148 14.47 -4.44 -4.62
N ALA A 149 13.99 -3.39 -3.94
CA ALA A 149 14.61 -2.86 -2.73
C ALA A 149 14.66 -3.93 -1.62
N MET A 150 13.54 -4.63 -1.39
CA MET A 150 13.51 -5.73 -0.42
C MET A 150 14.43 -6.89 -0.83
N ALA A 151 14.51 -7.25 -2.12
CA ALA A 151 15.43 -8.27 -2.61
C ALA A 151 16.90 -7.91 -2.34
N GLY A 152 17.27 -6.64 -2.50
CA GLY A 152 18.59 -6.13 -2.13
C GLY A 152 18.87 -6.27 -0.63
N ILE A 153 17.89 -5.97 0.22
CA ILE A 153 18.01 -6.13 1.68
C ILE A 153 18.11 -7.61 2.06
N MET A 154 17.29 -8.50 1.49
CA MET A 154 17.38 -9.95 1.69
C MET A 154 18.78 -10.48 1.36
N LYS A 155 19.36 -10.01 0.25
CA LYS A 155 20.73 -10.34 -0.13
C LYS A 155 21.75 -9.86 0.89
N SER A 156 21.65 -8.61 1.32
CA SER A 156 22.55 -8.02 2.32
C SER A 156 22.53 -8.74 3.68
N ILE A 157 21.36 -9.23 4.10
CA ILE A 157 21.14 -9.95 5.36
C ILE A 157 21.60 -11.40 5.26
N SER A 158 21.49 -12.02 4.08
CA SER A 158 21.92 -13.41 3.86
C SER A 158 23.45 -13.59 3.94
N ALA A 159 24.22 -12.54 3.64
CA ALA A 159 25.67 -12.58 3.69
C ALA A 159 26.21 -12.24 5.10
N LYS A 160 27.24 -12.97 5.55
CA LYS A 160 27.96 -12.69 6.81
C LYS A 160 28.57 -11.29 6.78
N THR A 161 29.37 -11.00 5.75
CA THR A 161 29.94 -9.67 5.48
C THR A 161 30.08 -9.50 3.96
N THR A 162 29.63 -8.37 3.42
CA THR A 162 29.70 -8.04 1.99
C THR A 162 29.74 -6.53 1.77
N LYS A 163 30.26 -6.10 0.61
CA LYS A 163 30.24 -4.70 0.16
C LYS A 163 29.09 -4.39 -0.80
N THR A 164 28.42 -5.42 -1.33
CA THR A 164 27.38 -5.30 -2.36
C THR A 164 26.05 -5.88 -1.90
N ILE A 165 24.96 -5.40 -2.49
CA ILE A 165 23.59 -5.81 -2.15
C ILE A 165 22.82 -6.35 -3.37
N GLY A 166 23.51 -6.69 -4.46
CA GLY A 166 22.89 -7.16 -5.70
C GLY A 166 22.79 -6.09 -6.77
N ASN A 167 21.90 -6.30 -7.74
CA ASN A 167 21.72 -5.42 -8.88
C ASN A 167 20.25 -4.99 -8.93
N PHE A 168 20.02 -3.68 -8.77
CA PHE A 168 18.66 -3.11 -8.73
C PHE A 168 17.88 -3.44 -10.01
N TRP A 169 18.49 -3.24 -11.17
CA TRP A 169 17.86 -3.48 -12.46
C TRP A 169 17.49 -4.94 -12.67
N ASN A 170 18.36 -5.86 -12.26
CA ASN A 170 18.06 -7.29 -12.33
C ASN A 170 16.84 -7.64 -11.46
N PHE A 171 16.81 -7.15 -10.21
CA PHE A 171 15.66 -7.42 -9.34
C PHE A 171 14.37 -6.75 -9.84
N LEU A 172 14.46 -5.54 -10.39
CA LEU A 172 13.31 -4.84 -10.98
C LEU A 172 12.71 -5.68 -12.13
N VAL A 173 13.54 -6.06 -13.11
CA VAL A 173 13.10 -6.84 -14.28
C VAL A 173 12.51 -8.18 -13.84
N LEU A 174 13.17 -8.92 -12.95
CA LEU A 174 12.67 -10.21 -12.47
C LEU A 174 11.34 -10.08 -11.71
N SER A 175 11.15 -8.99 -10.96
CA SER A 175 9.89 -8.73 -10.24
C SER A 175 8.75 -8.48 -11.22
N SER A 176 8.99 -7.66 -12.25
CA SER A 176 8.00 -7.38 -13.29
C SER A 176 7.69 -8.62 -14.13
N THR A 177 8.69 -9.32 -14.66
CA THR A 177 8.49 -10.38 -15.66
C THR A 177 8.08 -11.73 -15.07
N ARG A 178 8.55 -12.06 -13.86
CA ARG A 178 8.36 -13.41 -13.28
C ARG A 178 7.34 -13.46 -12.17
N ILE A 179 7.00 -12.32 -11.56
CA ILE A 179 6.08 -12.29 -10.42
C ILE A 179 4.83 -11.51 -10.79
N LEU A 180 4.96 -10.20 -11.04
CA LEU A 180 3.82 -9.32 -11.25
C LEU A 180 3.07 -9.67 -12.53
N LEU A 181 3.73 -9.70 -13.69
CA LEU A 181 3.06 -9.94 -14.98
C LEU A 181 2.31 -11.28 -15.03
N PRO A 182 2.89 -12.43 -14.66
CA PRO A 182 2.15 -13.70 -14.71
C PRO A 182 0.96 -13.74 -13.74
N LEU A 183 1.10 -13.18 -12.54
CA LEU A 183 0.00 -13.11 -11.58
C LEU A 183 -1.10 -12.16 -12.05
N SER A 184 -0.75 -11.00 -12.61
CA SER A 184 -1.70 -10.04 -13.17
C SER A 184 -2.49 -10.63 -14.33
N LEU A 185 -1.86 -11.45 -15.18
CA LEU A 185 -2.59 -12.16 -16.25
C LEU A 185 -3.60 -13.16 -15.68
N ILE A 186 -3.22 -13.95 -14.67
CA ILE A 186 -4.13 -14.91 -14.03
C ILE A 186 -5.34 -14.19 -13.43
N VAL A 187 -5.11 -13.14 -12.64
CA VAL A 187 -6.18 -12.36 -12.02
C VAL A 187 -7.03 -11.66 -13.09
N GLY A 188 -6.41 -11.05 -14.10
CA GLY A 188 -7.11 -10.39 -15.20
C GLY A 188 -8.04 -11.33 -15.96
N PHE A 189 -7.62 -12.56 -16.26
CA PHE A 189 -8.50 -13.56 -16.88
C PHE A 189 -9.70 -13.92 -15.99
N ILE A 190 -9.48 -14.07 -14.68
CA ILE A 190 -10.57 -14.34 -13.74
C ILE A 190 -11.57 -13.18 -13.74
N LEU A 191 -11.08 -11.93 -13.69
CA LEU A 191 -11.93 -10.74 -13.70
C LEU A 191 -12.73 -10.58 -15.00
N ILE A 192 -12.13 -10.83 -16.16
CA ILE A 192 -12.84 -10.85 -17.46
C ILE A 192 -13.98 -11.88 -17.42
N LEU A 193 -13.70 -13.09 -16.90
CA LEU A 193 -14.73 -14.13 -16.77
C LEU A 193 -15.84 -13.78 -15.76
N GLN A 194 -15.58 -12.85 -14.84
CA GLN A 194 -16.57 -12.35 -13.88
C GLN A 194 -17.32 -11.10 -14.36
N GLY A 195 -16.88 -10.46 -15.46
CA GLY A 195 -17.59 -9.34 -16.09
C GLY A 195 -16.84 -8.01 -16.12
N THR A 196 -15.59 -7.94 -15.66
CA THR A 196 -14.76 -6.74 -15.79
C THR A 196 -14.42 -6.49 -17.27
N PRO A 197 -14.66 -5.28 -17.82
CA PRO A 197 -14.52 -5.03 -19.24
C PRO A 197 -13.05 -4.98 -19.67
N MET A 198 -12.84 -5.40 -20.92
CA MET A 198 -11.56 -5.30 -21.62
C MET A 198 -11.81 -4.88 -23.07
N GLY A 199 -11.94 -3.57 -23.30
CA GLY A 199 -12.21 -2.99 -24.62
C GLY A 199 -11.62 -1.59 -24.77
N PHE A 200 -11.72 -1.01 -25.97
CA PHE A 200 -11.23 0.34 -26.30
C PHE A 200 -12.30 1.23 -26.93
N ASP A 201 -13.55 0.78 -26.95
CA ASP A 201 -14.69 1.58 -27.38
C ASP A 201 -14.95 2.69 -26.34
N GLY A 202 -15.44 3.85 -26.79
CA GLY A 202 -15.84 4.94 -25.89
C GLY A 202 -17.07 4.59 -25.05
N LYS A 203 -17.58 5.54 -24.27
CA LYS A 203 -18.78 5.36 -23.44
C LYS A 203 -19.92 4.69 -24.21
N MET A 204 -20.49 3.64 -23.61
CA MET A 204 -21.64 2.94 -24.17
C MET A 204 -22.90 3.77 -23.89
N GLU A 205 -23.63 4.13 -24.94
CA GLU A 205 -24.92 4.78 -24.83
C GLU A 205 -26.03 3.74 -24.63
N VAL A 206 -26.77 3.88 -23.54
CA VAL A 206 -27.85 2.96 -23.16
C VAL A 206 -29.14 3.75 -22.95
N THR A 207 -30.20 3.40 -23.67
CA THR A 207 -31.56 3.85 -23.35
C THR A 207 -32.09 3.02 -22.19
N THR A 208 -32.33 3.67 -21.06
CA THR A 208 -32.88 3.06 -19.85
C THR A 208 -34.32 2.60 -20.04
N LEU A 209 -34.83 1.76 -19.12
CA LEU A 209 -36.22 1.30 -19.15
C LEU A 209 -37.24 2.45 -19.04
N GLU A 210 -36.83 3.60 -18.49
CA GLU A 210 -37.63 4.82 -18.40
C GLU A 210 -37.52 5.71 -19.64
N GLY A 211 -36.74 5.29 -20.65
CA GLY A 211 -36.52 6.02 -21.89
C GLY A 211 -35.49 7.15 -21.80
N GLN A 212 -34.78 7.31 -20.68
CA GLN A 212 -33.67 8.26 -20.54
C GLN A 212 -32.39 7.67 -21.14
N GLU A 213 -31.56 8.52 -21.75
CA GLU A 213 -30.21 8.14 -22.21
C GLU A 213 -29.22 8.17 -21.04
N GLN A 214 -28.40 7.13 -20.94
CA GLN A 214 -27.31 7.04 -19.98
C GLN A 214 -26.02 6.65 -20.70
N LEU A 215 -24.93 7.32 -20.37
CA LEU A 215 -23.58 6.97 -20.84
C LEU A 215 -22.87 6.14 -19.78
N VAL A 216 -22.46 4.93 -20.15
CA VAL A 216 -21.73 4.01 -19.29
C VAL A 216 -20.25 4.01 -19.69
N SER A 217 -19.40 4.49 -18.78
CA SER A 217 -17.96 4.43 -18.93
C SER A 217 -17.48 2.99 -19.01
N GLN A 218 -16.63 2.70 -20.00
CA GLN A 218 -15.99 1.40 -20.19
C GLN A 218 -14.50 1.61 -20.47
N GLY A 219 -13.81 0.55 -20.90
CA GLY A 219 -12.39 0.59 -21.26
C GLY A 219 -11.64 -0.66 -20.83
N PRO A 220 -10.30 -0.65 -20.88
CA PRO A 220 -9.47 -1.82 -20.56
C PRO A 220 -9.29 -2.00 -19.04
N ALA A 221 -10.37 -1.95 -18.26
CA ALA A 221 -10.32 -2.05 -16.79
C ALA A 221 -9.64 -3.35 -16.33
N ALA A 222 -9.93 -4.48 -16.99
CA ALA A 222 -9.32 -5.77 -16.65
C ALA A 222 -7.80 -5.86 -16.88
N ALA A 223 -7.20 -4.90 -17.60
CA ALA A 223 -5.74 -4.80 -17.70
C ALA A 223 -5.11 -4.13 -16.47
N ILE A 224 -5.86 -3.26 -15.79
CA ILE A 224 -5.36 -2.35 -14.75
C ILE A 224 -5.68 -2.90 -13.36
N VAL A 225 -6.92 -3.35 -13.15
CA VAL A 225 -7.38 -3.89 -11.86
C VAL A 225 -6.43 -4.98 -11.29
N PRO A 226 -5.92 -5.94 -12.07
CA PRO A 226 -5.03 -6.97 -11.50
C PRO A 226 -3.77 -6.41 -10.86
N ILE A 227 -3.07 -5.50 -11.55
CA ILE A 227 -1.82 -4.94 -11.03
C ILE A 227 -2.07 -3.91 -9.94
N LYS A 228 -3.21 -3.19 -9.97
CA LYS A 228 -3.56 -2.29 -8.87
C LYS A 228 -3.65 -3.05 -7.56
N GLN A 229 -4.22 -4.26 -7.57
CA GLN A 229 -4.33 -5.11 -6.39
C GLN A 229 -3.02 -5.80 -6.04
N LEU A 230 -2.44 -6.57 -6.97
CA LEU A 230 -1.24 -7.38 -6.73
C LEU A 230 -0.02 -6.54 -6.33
N GLY A 231 0.12 -5.35 -6.93
CA GLY A 231 1.22 -4.44 -6.64
C GLY A 231 1.01 -3.59 -5.38
N THR A 232 -0.10 -3.79 -4.65
CA THR A 232 -0.57 -2.92 -3.56
C THR A 232 -0.50 -1.45 -3.96
N ASN A 233 -1.15 -1.12 -5.07
CA ASN A 233 -1.18 0.24 -5.60
C ASN A 233 -2.53 0.92 -5.38
N GLY A 234 -3.64 0.21 -5.53
CA GLY A 234 -4.98 0.70 -5.20
C GLY A 234 -5.68 1.63 -6.18
N GLY A 235 -4.96 2.36 -7.03
CA GLY A 235 -5.56 3.33 -7.96
C GLY A 235 -6.57 2.68 -8.92
N GLY A 236 -7.84 3.07 -8.78
CA GLY A 236 -8.99 2.58 -9.53
C GLY A 236 -9.03 3.10 -10.96
N TYR A 237 -9.63 2.30 -11.84
CA TYR A 237 -9.91 2.72 -13.21
C TYR A 237 -11.06 3.74 -13.26
N PHE A 238 -12.07 3.55 -12.41
CA PHE A 238 -13.19 4.46 -12.20
C PHE A 238 -13.06 5.16 -10.85
N GLY A 239 -13.74 6.30 -10.67
CA GLY A 239 -13.67 7.12 -9.46
C GLY A 239 -14.02 6.38 -8.17
N VAL A 240 -15.10 5.59 -8.19
CA VAL A 240 -15.53 4.79 -7.03
C VAL A 240 -14.73 3.49 -6.85
N ASN A 241 -13.66 3.31 -7.63
CA ASN A 241 -12.66 2.26 -7.46
C ASN A 241 -13.26 0.85 -7.44
N SER A 242 -12.97 0.04 -6.42
CA SER A 242 -13.38 -1.36 -6.33
C SER A 242 -14.82 -1.53 -5.84
N SER A 243 -15.52 -0.41 -5.58
CA SER A 243 -16.97 -0.39 -5.45
C SER A 243 -17.68 -0.20 -6.80
N HIS A 244 -16.94 0.03 -7.89
CA HIS A 244 -17.53 0.08 -9.22
C HIS A 244 -17.88 -1.33 -9.73
N PRO A 245 -19.12 -1.59 -10.20
CA PRO A 245 -19.51 -2.91 -10.71
C PRO A 245 -18.67 -3.41 -11.89
N LEU A 246 -18.07 -2.50 -12.67
CA LEU A 246 -17.18 -2.89 -13.77
C LEU A 246 -15.73 -3.16 -13.33
N GLU A 247 -15.32 -2.82 -12.11
CA GLU A 247 -14.01 -3.29 -11.59
C GLU A 247 -14.18 -4.59 -10.82
N ASN A 248 -15.20 -4.65 -9.97
CA ASN A 248 -15.45 -5.72 -9.03
C ASN A 248 -16.92 -6.19 -9.12
N PRO A 249 -17.27 -6.97 -10.16
CA PRO A 249 -18.65 -7.29 -10.52
C PRO A 249 -19.37 -8.26 -9.57
N THR A 250 -18.66 -9.19 -8.95
CA THR A 250 -19.26 -10.30 -8.18
C THR A 250 -18.57 -10.48 -6.83
N TYR A 251 -19.21 -11.25 -5.95
CA TYR A 251 -18.55 -11.64 -4.69
C TYR A 251 -17.27 -12.46 -4.95
N LEU A 252 -17.21 -13.24 -6.04
CA LEU A 252 -16.03 -14.01 -6.40
C LEU A 252 -14.89 -13.11 -6.90
N SER A 253 -15.17 -12.10 -7.73
CA SER A 253 -14.14 -11.10 -8.10
C SER A 253 -13.63 -10.39 -6.85
N ASN A 254 -14.52 -10.04 -5.91
CA ASN A 254 -14.13 -9.38 -4.67
C ASN A 254 -13.19 -10.26 -3.83
N MET A 255 -13.48 -11.56 -3.71
CA MET A 255 -12.57 -12.50 -3.05
C MET A 255 -11.20 -12.54 -3.72
N VAL A 256 -11.16 -12.64 -5.06
CA VAL A 256 -9.92 -12.75 -5.84
C VAL A 256 -9.09 -11.46 -5.77
N GLU A 257 -9.74 -10.30 -5.81
CA GLU A 257 -9.07 -9.01 -5.64
C GLU A 257 -8.55 -8.82 -4.22
N CYS A 258 -9.35 -9.12 -3.20
CA CYS A 258 -8.93 -9.06 -1.79
C CYS A 258 -7.72 -9.97 -1.53
N TRP A 259 -7.72 -11.16 -2.13
CA TRP A 259 -6.57 -12.07 -2.12
C TRP A 259 -5.34 -11.48 -2.82
N SER A 260 -5.56 -10.83 -3.95
CA SER A 260 -4.49 -10.19 -4.73
C SER A 260 -3.76 -9.11 -3.94
N ILE A 261 -4.47 -8.36 -3.08
CA ILE A 261 -3.90 -7.35 -2.18
C ILE A 261 -2.84 -7.97 -1.23
N LEU A 262 -3.16 -9.10 -0.59
CA LEU A 262 -2.33 -9.68 0.49
C LEU A 262 -1.27 -10.67 0.00
N ILE A 263 -1.47 -11.30 -1.17
CA ILE A 263 -0.68 -12.49 -1.54
C ILE A 263 0.82 -12.20 -1.63
N ILE A 264 1.20 -11.07 -2.24
CA ILE A 264 2.62 -10.70 -2.41
C ILE A 264 3.23 -10.18 -1.10
N PRO A 265 2.61 -9.25 -0.35
CA PRO A 265 3.12 -8.83 0.96
C PRO A 265 3.39 -10.02 1.90
N MET A 266 2.42 -10.93 2.05
CA MET A 266 2.58 -12.15 2.86
C MET A 266 3.69 -13.07 2.31
N ALA A 267 3.71 -13.29 1.00
CA ALA A 267 4.72 -14.14 0.37
C ALA A 267 6.14 -13.58 0.52
N MET A 268 6.32 -12.26 0.51
CA MET A 268 7.63 -11.62 0.66
C MET A 268 8.23 -11.86 2.06
N VAL A 269 7.40 -11.90 3.12
CA VAL A 269 7.85 -12.27 4.47
C VAL A 269 8.37 -13.71 4.48
N PHE A 270 7.68 -14.66 3.86
CA PHE A 270 8.18 -16.03 3.72
C PHE A 270 9.41 -16.11 2.81
N ALA A 271 9.45 -15.32 1.74
CA ALA A 271 10.57 -15.25 0.80
C ALA A 271 11.86 -14.88 1.53
N LEU A 272 11.83 -13.94 2.49
CA LEU A 272 12.97 -13.64 3.37
C LEU A 272 13.49 -14.90 4.06
N GLY A 273 12.61 -15.69 4.67
CA GLY A 273 12.99 -16.89 5.40
C GLY A 273 13.65 -17.95 4.51
N PHE A 274 13.11 -18.15 3.32
CA PHE A 274 13.68 -19.07 2.32
C PHE A 274 14.94 -18.52 1.65
N TYR A 275 15.03 -17.20 1.46
CA TYR A 275 16.17 -16.56 0.82
C TYR A 275 17.38 -16.59 1.76
N SER A 276 17.19 -16.14 3.00
CA SER A 276 18.24 -16.06 4.02
C SER A 276 18.53 -17.37 4.76
N ASN A 277 17.75 -18.43 4.51
CA ASN A 277 17.75 -19.69 5.28
C ASN A 277 17.44 -19.50 6.78
N ARG A 278 16.68 -18.46 7.14
CA ARG A 278 16.26 -18.14 8.52
C ARG A 278 14.74 -18.20 8.67
N LYS A 279 14.17 -19.39 8.49
CA LYS A 279 12.70 -19.59 8.53
C LYS A 279 12.06 -19.17 9.86
N LYS A 280 12.72 -19.43 10.99
CA LYS A 280 12.20 -19.06 12.32
C LYS A 280 12.01 -17.56 12.46
N LEU A 281 12.96 -16.76 11.99
CA LEU A 281 12.84 -15.29 11.97
C LEU A 281 11.64 -14.86 11.11
N ALA A 282 11.50 -15.43 9.90
CA ALA A 282 10.37 -15.11 9.03
C ALA A 282 9.03 -15.50 9.66
N TYR A 283 8.92 -16.66 10.31
CA TYR A 283 7.69 -17.08 11.00
C TYR A 283 7.37 -16.19 12.22
N SER A 284 8.39 -15.74 12.95
CA SER A 284 8.23 -14.80 14.05
C SER A 284 7.66 -13.47 13.56
N ILE A 285 8.25 -12.88 12.52
CA ILE A 285 7.76 -11.63 11.89
C ILE A 285 6.35 -11.83 11.34
N PHE A 286 6.11 -12.92 10.62
CA PHE A 286 4.80 -13.24 10.05
C PHE A 286 3.74 -13.38 11.14
N GLY A 287 4.04 -14.03 12.25
CA GLY A 287 3.12 -14.19 13.38
C GLY A 287 2.71 -12.86 14.01
N VAL A 288 3.65 -11.92 14.15
CA VAL A 288 3.36 -10.57 14.64
C VAL A 288 2.45 -9.81 13.67
N MET A 289 2.81 -9.79 12.39
CA MET A 289 2.02 -9.11 11.36
C MET A 289 0.61 -9.71 11.23
N LEU A 290 0.50 -11.04 11.26
CA LEU A 290 -0.77 -11.75 11.18
C LEU A 290 -1.66 -11.48 12.39
N PHE A 291 -1.08 -11.46 13.60
CA PHE A 291 -1.85 -11.15 14.81
C PHE A 291 -2.46 -9.75 14.75
N ALA A 292 -1.67 -8.74 14.39
CA ALA A 292 -2.16 -7.36 14.25
C ALA A 292 -3.26 -7.25 13.18
N TYR A 293 -3.05 -7.88 12.02
CA TYR A 293 -4.05 -7.94 10.96
C TYR A 293 -5.37 -8.58 11.42
N LEU A 294 -5.31 -9.75 12.06
CA LEU A 294 -6.49 -10.45 12.55
C LEU A 294 -7.24 -9.67 13.63
N ALA A 295 -6.53 -8.94 14.49
CA ALA A 295 -7.14 -8.06 15.47
C ALA A 295 -7.94 -6.93 14.78
N GLY A 296 -7.35 -6.29 13.76
CA GLY A 296 -8.04 -5.28 12.96
C GLY A 296 -9.28 -5.83 12.23
N VAL A 297 -9.13 -6.98 11.57
CA VAL A 297 -10.27 -7.65 10.89
C VAL A 297 -11.38 -7.98 11.89
N GLY A 298 -11.03 -8.53 13.06
CA GLY A 298 -12.01 -8.87 14.09
C GLY A 298 -12.79 -7.66 14.59
N ILE A 299 -12.11 -6.52 14.81
CA ILE A 299 -12.74 -5.28 15.26
C ILE A 299 -13.67 -4.72 14.16
N ASN A 300 -13.19 -4.53 12.93
CA ASN A 300 -14.01 -3.91 11.89
C ASN A 300 -15.18 -4.81 11.48
N VAL A 301 -14.98 -6.12 11.35
CA VAL A 301 -16.09 -7.04 11.04
C VAL A 301 -17.14 -7.00 12.14
N TYR A 302 -16.74 -6.97 13.43
CA TYR A 302 -17.68 -6.83 14.53
C TYR A 302 -18.44 -5.50 14.50
N GLN A 303 -17.73 -4.38 14.31
CA GLN A 303 -18.33 -3.05 14.29
C GLN A 303 -19.31 -2.89 13.12
N GLU A 304 -18.88 -3.24 11.90
CA GLU A 304 -19.70 -3.05 10.69
C GLU A 304 -20.90 -4.01 10.64
N MET A 305 -20.79 -5.23 11.18
CA MET A 305 -21.92 -6.17 11.18
C MET A 305 -23.00 -5.85 12.21
N ASN A 306 -22.69 -5.07 13.25
CA ASN A 306 -23.67 -4.69 14.28
C ASN A 306 -24.54 -3.49 13.89
N GLY A 307 -24.28 -2.86 12.75
CA GLY A 307 -25.08 -1.72 12.29
C GLY A 307 -24.75 -0.42 13.02
N ASN A 308 -25.48 0.64 12.64
CA ASN A 308 -25.38 1.95 13.25
C ASN A 308 -26.42 2.08 14.38
N PRO A 309 -26.02 2.35 15.64
CA PRO A 309 -26.95 2.52 16.76
C PRO A 309 -28.01 3.61 16.52
N ARG A 310 -27.68 4.69 15.81
CA ARG A 310 -28.62 5.77 15.48
C ARG A 310 -29.67 5.35 14.47
N ILE A 311 -29.35 4.43 13.57
CA ILE A 311 -30.33 3.85 12.64
C ILE A 311 -31.24 2.85 13.37
N ASP A 312 -30.68 2.12 14.33
CA ASP A 312 -31.45 1.19 15.18
C ASP A 312 -32.48 1.94 16.04
N GLU A 313 -32.13 3.10 16.60
CA GLU A 313 -33.05 3.99 17.32
C GLU A 313 -34.26 4.44 16.48
N LEU A 314 -34.12 4.49 15.15
CA LEU A 314 -35.22 4.81 14.22
C LEU A 314 -36.15 3.61 13.97
N GLY A 315 -35.83 2.42 14.49
CA GLY A 315 -36.56 1.19 14.27
C GLY A 315 -36.38 0.60 12.86
N ILE A 316 -35.31 0.98 12.16
CA ILE A 316 -34.97 0.47 10.82
C ILE A 316 -34.16 -0.81 10.97
N ALA A 317 -34.61 -1.89 10.33
CA ALA A 317 -33.90 -3.18 10.37
C ALA A 317 -32.53 -3.10 9.68
N GLN A 318 -31.50 -3.59 10.37
CA GLN A 318 -30.11 -3.61 9.90
C GLN A 318 -29.54 -5.04 9.82
N ASP A 319 -30.32 -5.98 9.28
CA ASP A 319 -29.92 -7.39 9.17
C ASP A 319 -28.61 -7.61 8.37
N GLY A 320 -28.25 -6.64 7.51
CA GLY A 320 -27.01 -6.61 6.73
C GLY A 320 -25.85 -5.86 7.39
N GLY A 321 -26.02 -5.32 8.60
CA GLY A 321 -25.05 -4.43 9.26
C GLY A 321 -25.13 -2.98 8.78
N ALA A 322 -24.05 -2.22 8.99
CA ALA A 322 -23.94 -0.81 8.64
C ALA A 322 -23.70 -0.66 7.13
N MET A 323 -24.80 -0.49 6.37
CA MET A 323 -24.78 -0.52 4.90
C MET A 323 -24.52 0.82 4.22
N GLU A 324 -24.45 1.93 4.96
CA GLU A 324 -24.04 3.23 4.40
C GLU A 324 -22.63 3.12 3.79
N GLY A 325 -22.48 3.64 2.56
CA GLY A 325 -21.25 3.53 1.78
C GLY A 325 -20.85 2.11 1.36
N LYS A 326 -21.73 1.10 1.47
CA LYS A 326 -21.40 -0.30 1.12
C LYS A 326 -22.25 -0.86 0.00
N GLU A 327 -21.69 -1.83 -0.69
CA GLU A 327 -22.30 -2.47 -1.83
C GLU A 327 -23.08 -3.73 -1.44
N VAL A 328 -24.35 -3.81 -1.84
CA VAL A 328 -25.23 -4.97 -1.57
C VAL A 328 -24.65 -6.27 -2.10
N ARG A 329 -23.91 -6.24 -3.21
CA ARG A 329 -23.25 -7.42 -3.79
C ARG A 329 -22.11 -7.99 -2.92
N LEU A 330 -21.62 -7.21 -1.95
CA LEU A 330 -20.48 -7.57 -1.09
C LEU A 330 -20.92 -7.79 0.37
N GLY A 331 -21.73 -6.87 0.90
CA GLY A 331 -22.17 -6.88 2.30
C GLY A 331 -21.14 -6.34 3.29
N SER A 332 -21.59 -6.03 4.50
CA SER A 332 -20.80 -5.36 5.54
C SER A 332 -19.53 -6.10 5.95
N ALA A 333 -19.62 -7.42 6.14
CA ALA A 333 -18.49 -8.23 6.59
C ALA A 333 -17.34 -8.29 5.57
N ALA A 334 -17.66 -8.43 4.28
CA ALA A 334 -16.65 -8.49 3.22
C ALA A 334 -16.02 -7.12 2.94
N THR A 335 -16.81 -6.04 3.03
CA THR A 335 -16.30 -4.67 2.99
C THR A 335 -15.39 -4.38 4.19
N ALA A 336 -15.74 -4.80 5.41
CA ALA A 336 -14.90 -4.64 6.59
C ALA A 336 -13.57 -5.40 6.50
N LEU A 337 -13.59 -6.63 5.98
CA LEU A 337 -12.36 -7.37 5.67
C LEU A 337 -11.50 -6.63 4.65
N TRP A 338 -12.12 -6.10 3.60
CA TRP A 338 -11.42 -5.34 2.57
C TRP A 338 -10.81 -4.06 3.13
N SER A 339 -11.54 -3.30 3.95
CA SER A 339 -11.07 -2.03 4.49
C SER A 339 -9.82 -2.20 5.36
N ILE A 340 -9.78 -3.25 6.19
CA ILE A 340 -8.57 -3.62 6.92
C ILE A 340 -7.48 -4.11 5.97
N THR A 341 -7.83 -4.96 5.00
CA THR A 341 -6.86 -5.52 4.05
C THR A 341 -6.17 -4.44 3.22
N THR A 342 -6.92 -3.47 2.71
CA THR A 342 -6.39 -2.40 1.87
C THR A 342 -5.58 -1.39 2.68
N THR A 343 -5.98 -1.11 3.93
CA THR A 343 -5.28 -0.17 4.82
C THR A 343 -3.99 -0.74 5.39
N VAL A 344 -4.01 -2.03 5.78
CA VAL A 344 -2.87 -2.72 6.39
C VAL A 344 -1.72 -2.97 5.41
N THR A 345 -2.03 -3.18 4.12
CA THR A 345 -1.02 -3.45 3.09
C THR A 345 -0.63 -2.24 2.27
N SER A 346 -1.02 -1.02 2.66
CA SER A 346 -0.78 0.17 1.82
C SER A 346 -1.27 -0.03 0.37
N ASN A 347 -2.43 -0.67 0.17
CA ASN A 347 -2.99 -0.85 -1.17
C ASN A 347 -3.80 0.37 -1.59
N GLY A 348 -4.80 0.77 -0.81
CA GLY A 348 -5.60 1.98 -1.06
C GLY A 348 -6.84 1.82 -1.92
N SER A 349 -7.07 0.67 -2.54
CA SER A 349 -8.35 0.44 -3.22
C SER A 349 -9.49 0.35 -2.21
N VAL A 350 -10.60 0.97 -2.53
CA VAL A 350 -11.80 1.03 -1.68
C VAL A 350 -12.94 0.30 -2.38
N ASN A 351 -13.60 -0.64 -1.68
CA ASN A 351 -14.79 -1.36 -2.17
C ASN A 351 -16.10 -0.99 -1.45
N GLY A 352 -16.00 -0.07 -0.49
CA GLY A 352 -17.08 0.63 0.18
C GLY A 352 -16.48 1.84 0.90
N MET A 353 -17.16 2.98 0.87
CA MET A 353 -16.61 4.27 1.26
C MET A 353 -16.21 4.29 2.73
N HIS A 354 -14.94 4.58 3.00
CA HIS A 354 -14.39 4.52 4.36
C HIS A 354 -14.92 5.64 5.26
N ASP A 355 -15.30 6.80 4.69
CA ASP A 355 -15.99 7.89 5.39
C ASP A 355 -17.31 7.44 6.01
N SER A 356 -17.95 6.40 5.45
CA SER A 356 -19.19 5.83 5.96
C SER A 356 -18.99 4.63 6.91
N THR A 357 -17.74 4.31 7.28
CA THR A 357 -17.47 3.24 8.24
C THR A 357 -17.78 3.70 9.67
N MET A 358 -18.05 2.74 10.56
CA MET A 358 -18.25 3.07 11.98
C MET A 358 -16.98 3.71 12.54
N PRO A 359 -17.05 4.64 13.53
CA PRO A 359 -15.88 5.44 13.93
C PRO A 359 -14.68 4.60 14.40
N LEU A 360 -14.92 3.49 15.10
CA LEU A 360 -13.84 2.58 15.51
C LEU A 360 -13.27 1.78 14.32
N SER A 361 -14.05 1.50 13.29
CA SER A 361 -13.58 0.88 12.05
C SER A 361 -12.63 1.81 11.30
N GLY A 362 -13.04 3.07 11.11
CA GLY A 362 -12.20 4.13 10.52
C GLY A 362 -10.95 4.43 11.37
N MET A 363 -11.04 4.32 12.70
CA MET A 363 -9.86 4.38 13.57
C MET A 363 -8.87 3.24 13.29
N MET A 364 -9.33 2.00 13.17
CA MET A 364 -8.47 0.85 12.89
C MET A 364 -7.83 0.95 11.49
N GLU A 365 -8.58 1.42 10.51
CA GLU A 365 -8.10 1.74 9.16
C GLU A 365 -6.95 2.77 9.19
N MET A 366 -7.13 3.86 9.93
CA MET A 366 -6.05 4.84 10.15
C MET A 366 -4.87 4.27 10.92
N LEU A 367 -5.10 3.52 12.00
CA LEU A 367 -4.03 2.92 12.80
C LEU A 367 -3.17 1.96 11.97
N ASN A 368 -3.78 1.19 11.07
CA ASN A 368 -3.05 0.34 10.13
C ASN A 368 -2.06 1.14 9.27
N MET A 369 -2.51 2.28 8.72
CA MET A 369 -1.70 3.17 7.90
C MET A 369 -0.67 3.98 8.72
N GLN A 370 -1.02 4.41 9.92
CA GLN A 370 -0.14 5.11 10.85
C GLN A 370 0.99 4.20 11.36
N ILE A 371 0.71 2.92 11.55
CA ILE A 371 1.72 1.92 11.94
C ILE A 371 2.56 1.48 10.73
N ASN A 372 1.95 1.25 9.57
CA ASN A 372 2.60 0.92 8.28
C ASN A 372 3.67 -0.19 8.34
N THR A 373 3.45 -1.23 9.16
CA THR A 373 4.40 -2.34 9.32
C THR A 373 3.76 -3.72 9.32
N TRP A 374 2.44 -3.81 9.34
CA TRP A 374 1.69 -5.05 9.36
C TRP A 374 1.52 -5.59 7.93
N PHE A 375 2.45 -6.43 7.46
CA PHE A 375 2.61 -6.78 6.05
C PHE A 375 2.99 -5.60 5.15
N GLY A 376 2.21 -4.51 5.16
CA GLY A 376 2.39 -3.27 4.41
C GLY A 376 2.48 -3.47 2.90
N GLY A 377 2.92 -2.42 2.19
CA GLY A 377 3.07 -2.45 0.74
C GLY A 377 4.07 -3.49 0.23
N VAL A 378 3.91 -3.90 -1.03
CA VAL A 378 4.76 -4.90 -1.70
C VAL A 378 6.25 -4.56 -1.55
N GLY A 379 6.93 -5.37 -0.75
CA GLY A 379 8.34 -5.19 -0.38
C GLY A 379 8.56 -4.17 0.74
N VAL A 380 8.00 -2.96 0.62
CA VAL A 380 8.26 -1.85 1.54
C VAL A 380 7.68 -2.05 2.95
N GLY A 381 6.56 -2.76 3.10
CA GLY A 381 5.97 -3.01 4.41
C GLY A 381 6.88 -3.82 5.33
N TRP A 382 7.56 -4.82 4.78
CA TRP A 382 8.62 -5.51 5.51
C TRP A 382 9.82 -4.62 5.81
N MET A 383 10.18 -3.69 4.90
CA MET A 383 11.28 -2.73 5.14
C MET A 383 10.95 -1.74 6.26
N ASN A 384 9.69 -1.35 6.40
CA ASN A 384 9.20 -0.56 7.53
C ASN A 384 9.34 -1.39 8.82
N TYR A 385 8.88 -2.64 8.83
CA TYR A 385 9.05 -3.54 9.98
C TYR A 385 10.54 -3.74 10.33
N TYR A 386 11.40 -3.83 9.33
CA TYR A 386 12.85 -3.92 9.50
C TYR A 386 13.41 -2.70 10.25
N THR A 387 12.91 -1.49 9.99
CA THR A 387 13.27 -0.29 10.75
C THR A 387 12.98 -0.46 12.24
N PHE A 388 11.79 -0.98 12.57
CA PHE A 388 11.41 -1.27 13.96
C PHE A 388 12.16 -2.44 14.58
N ILE A 389 12.59 -3.44 13.80
CA ILE A 389 13.50 -4.47 14.30
C ILE A 389 14.81 -3.84 14.79
N ILE A 390 15.38 -2.89 14.04
CA ILE A 390 16.61 -2.21 14.44
C ILE A 390 16.41 -1.45 15.76
N ILE A 391 15.29 -0.75 15.90
CA ILE A 391 14.92 -0.04 17.14
C ILE A 391 14.70 -1.03 18.29
N ALA A 392 13.95 -2.11 18.06
CA ALA A 392 13.64 -3.11 19.09
C ALA A 392 14.89 -3.85 19.58
N VAL A 393 15.81 -4.21 18.67
CA VAL A 393 17.13 -4.76 19.03
C VAL A 393 17.94 -3.77 19.85
N PHE A 394 17.90 -2.48 19.49
CA PHE A 394 18.60 -1.43 20.23
C PHE A 394 18.08 -1.30 21.66
N ILE A 395 16.77 -1.16 21.83
CA ILE A 395 16.12 -1.06 23.14
C ILE A 395 16.38 -2.33 23.96
N SER A 396 16.18 -3.51 23.36
CA SER A 396 16.39 -4.80 24.05
C SER A 396 17.84 -4.99 24.50
N GLY A 397 18.81 -4.62 23.66
CA GLY A 397 20.23 -4.67 24.01
C GLY A 397 20.55 -3.79 25.22
N LEU A 398 20.05 -2.55 25.22
CA LEU A 398 20.22 -1.62 26.33
C LEU A 398 19.58 -2.13 27.63
N MET A 399 18.37 -2.68 27.58
CA MET A 399 17.66 -3.21 28.75
C MET A 399 18.41 -4.36 29.43
N VAL A 400 19.13 -5.18 28.65
CA VAL A 400 19.91 -6.32 29.16
C VAL A 400 21.39 -5.92 29.41
N GLY A 401 21.76 -4.65 29.21
CA GLY A 401 23.11 -4.14 29.42
C GLY A 401 24.14 -4.68 28.41
N ARG A 402 23.71 -5.03 27.19
CA ARG A 402 24.54 -5.60 26.13
C ARG A 402 24.56 -4.69 24.90
N THR A 403 25.61 -4.81 24.09
CA THR A 403 25.65 -4.11 22.79
C THR A 403 24.53 -4.64 21.89
N PRO A 404 23.69 -3.77 21.33
CA PRO A 404 22.67 -4.17 20.36
C PRO A 404 23.26 -4.90 19.15
N GLU A 405 22.65 -6.02 18.79
CA GLU A 405 23.11 -6.86 17.68
C GLU A 405 21.94 -7.46 16.92
N PHE A 406 21.96 -7.33 15.59
CA PHE A 406 21.01 -7.96 14.69
C PHE A 406 21.75 -8.96 13.78
N LEU A 407 21.45 -10.25 13.94
CA LEU A 407 21.98 -11.34 13.10
C LEU A 407 23.52 -11.38 13.01
N GLY A 408 24.23 -11.26 14.14
CA GLY A 408 25.70 -11.27 14.16
C GLY A 408 26.34 -9.92 13.85
N LYS A 409 25.55 -8.85 13.66
CA LYS A 409 26.03 -7.52 13.26
C LYS A 409 25.64 -6.49 14.30
N LYS A 410 26.63 -5.75 14.83
CA LYS A 410 26.39 -4.70 15.84
C LYS A 410 25.58 -3.55 15.24
N VAL A 411 24.52 -3.16 15.94
CA VAL A 411 23.75 -1.95 15.63
C VAL A 411 24.35 -0.81 16.44
N GLU A 412 24.89 0.21 15.75
CA GLU A 412 25.59 1.33 16.38
C GLU A 412 24.78 2.63 16.18
N ALA A 413 25.31 3.74 16.72
CA ALA A 413 24.65 5.04 16.69
C ALA A 413 24.27 5.49 15.27
N ARG A 414 25.04 5.11 14.24
CA ARG A 414 24.76 5.51 12.86
C ARG A 414 23.49 4.86 12.32
N GLU A 415 23.33 3.55 12.49
CA GLU A 415 22.12 2.85 12.05
C GLU A 415 20.91 3.28 12.88
N MET A 416 21.09 3.47 14.19
CA MET A 416 20.02 3.89 15.08
C MET A 416 19.50 5.30 14.75
N LYS A 417 20.39 6.25 14.42
CA LYS A 417 19.98 7.59 13.97
C LYS A 417 19.12 7.55 12.71
N ILE A 418 19.52 6.74 11.73
CA ILE A 418 18.75 6.58 10.48
C ILE A 418 17.38 5.96 10.80
N ALA A 419 17.35 4.87 11.59
CA ALA A 419 16.11 4.21 11.94
C ALA A 419 15.13 5.13 12.69
N THR A 420 15.66 5.95 13.60
CA THR A 420 14.86 6.93 14.36
C THR A 420 14.28 8.01 13.46
N VAL A 421 15.07 8.57 12.53
CA VAL A 421 14.58 9.57 11.57
C VAL A 421 13.47 8.99 10.70
N VAL A 422 13.65 7.76 10.19
CA VAL A 422 12.61 7.10 9.37
C VAL A 422 11.34 6.86 10.18
N ALA A 423 11.45 6.33 11.41
CA ALA A 423 10.30 6.03 12.24
C ALA A 423 9.52 7.28 12.69
N LEU A 424 10.20 8.39 12.94
CA LEU A 424 9.58 9.63 13.40
C LEU A 424 9.12 10.55 12.27
N LEU A 425 9.67 10.41 11.05
CA LEU A 425 9.24 11.20 9.90
C LEU A 425 7.76 10.96 9.58
N HIS A 426 7.33 9.70 9.63
CA HIS A 426 5.96 9.29 9.31
C HIS A 426 4.89 10.00 10.17
N PRO A 427 4.91 9.91 11.51
CA PRO A 427 3.98 10.69 12.34
C PRO A 427 4.18 12.20 12.21
N PHE A 428 5.41 12.66 12.00
CA PHE A 428 5.68 14.10 11.86
C PHE A 428 4.94 14.70 10.66
N VAL A 429 5.04 14.10 9.47
CA VAL A 429 4.40 14.66 8.27
C VAL A 429 2.87 14.55 8.31
N ILE A 430 2.32 13.49 8.93
CA ILE A 430 0.87 13.33 9.11
C ILE A 430 0.33 14.44 10.01
N LEU A 431 0.93 14.60 11.20
CA LEU A 431 0.43 15.55 12.19
C LEU A 431 0.65 17.00 11.75
N VAL A 432 1.77 17.30 11.07
CA VAL A 432 2.02 18.65 10.52
C VAL A 432 1.05 18.97 9.39
N GLY A 433 0.80 18.02 8.48
CA GLY A 433 -0.19 18.19 7.42
C GLY A 433 -1.59 18.45 7.99
N THR A 434 -2.02 17.60 8.92
CA THR A 434 -3.32 17.72 9.60
C THR A 434 -3.43 19.03 10.38
N ALA A 435 -2.38 19.46 11.08
CA ALA A 435 -2.35 20.74 11.79
C ALA A 435 -2.44 21.93 10.82
N LEU A 436 -1.84 21.83 9.64
CA LEU A 436 -1.90 22.89 8.63
C LEU A 436 -3.30 23.00 8.01
N SER A 437 -3.91 21.89 7.60
CA SER A 437 -5.27 21.91 7.02
C SER A 437 -6.32 22.37 8.05
N THR A 438 -6.25 21.88 9.28
CA THR A 438 -7.14 22.32 10.37
C THR A 438 -6.96 23.81 10.71
N TYR A 439 -5.73 24.31 10.72
CA TYR A 439 -5.45 25.73 10.93
C TYR A 439 -6.04 26.60 9.82
N LEU A 440 -5.87 26.22 8.55
CA LEU A 440 -6.44 26.94 7.41
C LEU A 440 -7.96 26.91 7.44
N PHE A 441 -8.56 25.76 7.76
CA PHE A 441 -10.00 25.61 7.91
C PHE A 441 -10.57 26.53 9.00
N ALA A 442 -9.92 26.60 10.17
CA ALA A 442 -10.41 27.39 11.29
C ALA A 442 -10.13 28.90 11.18
N HIS A 443 -8.99 29.29 10.59
CA HIS A 443 -8.51 30.68 10.61
C HIS A 443 -8.50 31.38 9.25
N HIS A 444 -8.66 30.64 8.15
CA HIS A 444 -8.71 31.18 6.79
C HIS A 444 -9.93 30.65 6.01
N PRO A 445 -11.16 30.81 6.53
CA PRO A 445 -12.36 30.25 5.92
C PRO A 445 -12.63 30.82 4.51
N ASP A 446 -12.24 32.06 4.22
CA ASP A 446 -12.37 32.64 2.87
C ASP A 446 -11.53 31.90 1.83
N PHE A 447 -10.33 31.44 2.22
CA PHE A 447 -9.46 30.65 1.37
C PHE A 447 -10.07 29.26 1.12
N VAL A 448 -10.51 28.58 2.18
CA VAL A 448 -11.14 27.26 2.07
C VAL A 448 -12.42 27.32 1.23
N ALA A 449 -13.23 28.37 1.40
CA ALA A 449 -14.41 28.61 0.59
C ALA A 449 -14.05 28.83 -0.90
N SER A 450 -12.94 29.52 -1.18
CA SER A 450 -12.43 29.69 -2.56
C SER A 450 -11.96 28.39 -3.20
N GLU A 451 -11.60 27.39 -2.38
CA GLU A 451 -11.24 26.04 -2.81
C GLU A 451 -12.42 25.05 -2.73
N GLY A 452 -13.66 25.53 -2.62
CA GLY A 452 -14.86 24.69 -2.70
C GLY A 452 -15.36 24.15 -1.35
N GLY A 453 -14.79 24.58 -0.23
CA GLY A 453 -15.34 24.29 1.10
C GLY A 453 -14.93 22.96 1.74
N TRP A 454 -13.91 22.27 1.20
CA TRP A 454 -13.24 21.03 1.66
C TRP A 454 -14.09 19.94 2.37
N LEU A 455 -14.70 20.19 3.53
CA LEU A 455 -15.32 19.15 4.37
C LEU A 455 -16.81 18.97 4.04
N ASN A 456 -17.22 17.72 3.80
CA ASN A 456 -18.63 17.34 3.72
C ASN A 456 -19.22 17.04 5.10
N ASN A 457 -18.40 16.54 6.04
CA ASN A 457 -18.85 16.17 7.39
C ASN A 457 -18.21 17.08 8.45
N PRO A 458 -18.95 17.99 9.10
CA PRO A 458 -18.38 18.85 10.14
C PRO A 458 -18.16 18.11 11.47
N GLY A 459 -17.38 18.72 12.37
CA GLY A 459 -17.18 18.21 13.74
C GLY A 459 -16.05 17.20 13.87
N PHE A 460 -16.22 16.17 14.72
CA PHE A 460 -15.19 15.15 14.96
C PHE A 460 -14.84 14.36 13.69
N HIS A 461 -15.84 14.08 12.86
CA HIS A 461 -15.66 13.36 11.60
C HIS A 461 -14.85 14.18 10.58
N GLY A 462 -15.08 15.48 10.47
CA GLY A 462 -14.29 16.35 9.58
C GLY A 462 -12.80 16.43 9.95
N LEU A 463 -12.48 16.34 11.25
CA LEU A 463 -11.08 16.17 11.67
C LEU A 463 -10.54 14.80 11.23
N SER A 464 -11.35 13.73 11.29
CA SER A 464 -11.00 12.42 10.76
C SER A 464 -10.76 12.45 9.25
N GLU A 465 -11.58 13.14 8.45
CA GLU A 465 -11.38 13.30 6.99
C GLU A 465 -10.00 13.87 6.68
N GLN A 466 -9.64 15.00 7.30
CA GLN A 466 -8.34 15.65 7.08
C GLN A 466 -7.16 14.80 7.60
N LEU A 467 -7.34 14.13 8.75
CA LEU A 467 -6.33 13.24 9.31
C LEU A 467 -6.12 12.01 8.42
N TYR A 468 -7.20 11.43 7.90
CA TYR A 468 -7.18 10.25 7.04
C TYR A 468 -6.42 10.53 5.76
N GLU A 469 -6.69 11.68 5.13
CA GLU A 469 -6.04 12.12 3.90
C GLU A 469 -4.52 12.17 4.05
N PHE A 470 -4.02 12.91 5.05
CA PHE A 470 -2.57 12.97 5.31
C PHE A 470 -2.00 11.64 5.81
N THR A 471 -2.76 10.86 6.56
CA THR A 471 -2.37 9.51 6.99
C THR A 471 -2.15 8.60 5.78
N SER A 472 -3.09 8.60 4.84
CA SER A 472 -3.04 7.80 3.61
C SER A 472 -1.89 8.23 2.71
N CYS A 473 -1.72 9.54 2.51
CA CYS A 473 -0.60 10.12 1.77
C CYS A 473 0.75 9.66 2.33
N ALA A 474 0.94 9.84 3.64
CA ALA A 474 2.19 9.49 4.30
C ALA A 474 2.42 7.98 4.30
N ALA A 475 1.36 7.18 4.42
CA ALA A 475 1.47 5.74 4.42
C ALA A 475 1.74 5.15 3.03
N ASN A 476 1.69 6.00 2.00
CA ASN A 476 1.59 5.59 0.60
C ASN A 476 0.47 4.55 0.42
N ASN A 477 -0.66 4.78 1.08
CA ASN A 477 -1.80 3.87 1.03
C ASN A 477 -2.66 4.14 -0.19
N GLY A 478 -3.21 5.35 -0.31
CA GLY A 478 -4.00 5.79 -1.47
C GLY A 478 -5.50 5.77 -1.29
N SER A 479 -6.01 5.12 -0.23
CA SER A 479 -7.43 5.25 0.10
C SER A 479 -7.74 6.67 0.55
N GLY A 480 -8.90 7.19 0.17
CA GLY A 480 -9.50 8.35 0.78
C GLY A 480 -10.69 7.93 1.63
N PHE A 481 -11.09 8.81 2.54
CA PHE A 481 -12.46 8.80 3.04
C PHE A 481 -13.43 9.16 1.90
N GLU A 482 -13.02 10.03 0.97
CA GLU A 482 -13.82 10.50 -0.18
C GLU A 482 -15.00 11.39 0.22
N GLY A 483 -15.09 11.80 1.49
CA GLY A 483 -15.89 12.94 1.95
C GLY A 483 -15.17 14.30 1.78
N LEU A 484 -13.84 14.29 1.64
CA LEU A 484 -13.03 15.50 1.49
C LEU A 484 -12.95 15.96 0.03
N GLY A 485 -13.28 17.23 -0.25
CA GLY A 485 -13.02 17.89 -1.52
C GLY A 485 -11.53 18.21 -1.70
N ASP A 486 -10.78 17.25 -2.23
CA ASP A 486 -9.32 17.23 -2.28
C ASP A 486 -8.69 17.68 -3.62
N ASN A 487 -9.49 17.79 -4.69
CA ASN A 487 -8.98 18.29 -5.97
C ASN A 487 -8.86 19.83 -6.01
N THR A 488 -7.95 20.35 -5.20
CA THR A 488 -7.68 21.78 -5.01
C THR A 488 -6.18 22.04 -5.01
N TYR A 489 -5.75 23.31 -5.12
CA TYR A 489 -4.33 23.64 -5.13
C TYR A 489 -3.65 23.22 -3.83
N PHE A 490 -4.27 23.52 -2.68
CA PHE A 490 -3.71 23.16 -1.37
C PHE A 490 -3.47 21.66 -1.24
N TRP A 491 -4.51 20.86 -1.47
CA TRP A 491 -4.46 19.40 -1.30
C TRP A 491 -3.55 18.75 -2.35
N ASN A 492 -3.64 19.15 -3.63
CA ASN A 492 -2.78 18.63 -4.69
C ASN A 492 -1.27 18.78 -4.36
N TYR A 493 -0.85 19.97 -3.92
CA TYR A 493 0.55 20.22 -3.60
C TYR A 493 0.97 19.66 -2.24
N SER A 494 0.18 19.83 -1.18
CA SER A 494 0.54 19.38 0.16
C SER A 494 0.63 17.86 0.23
N CYS A 495 -0.36 17.14 -0.29
CA CYS A 495 -0.34 15.68 -0.43
C CYS A 495 0.83 15.22 -1.29
N GLY A 496 1.07 15.88 -2.44
CA GLY A 496 2.23 15.60 -3.31
C GLY A 496 3.58 15.66 -2.59
N TRP A 497 3.80 16.65 -1.72
CA TRP A 497 5.03 16.73 -0.92
C TRP A 497 5.11 15.63 0.14
N VAL A 498 4.02 15.37 0.86
CA VAL A 498 3.95 14.31 1.87
C VAL A 498 4.24 12.94 1.24
N LEU A 499 3.70 12.66 0.05
CA LEU A 499 3.92 11.44 -0.71
C LEU A 499 5.41 11.20 -1.02
N ILE A 500 6.11 12.20 -1.56
CA ILE A 500 7.54 12.10 -1.90
C ILE A 500 8.38 11.85 -0.64
N LEU A 501 8.15 12.65 0.40
CA LEU A 501 8.92 12.59 1.65
C LEU A 501 8.75 11.22 2.31
N SER A 502 7.54 10.70 2.32
CA SER A 502 7.20 9.46 3.03
C SER A 502 7.58 8.20 2.25
N ARG A 503 7.79 8.28 0.94
CA ARG A 503 8.28 7.14 0.15
C ARG A 503 9.80 7.05 0.12
N PHE A 504 10.46 8.10 -0.33
CA PHE A 504 11.87 8.00 -0.70
C PHE A 504 12.81 8.14 0.50
N ILE A 505 12.47 8.94 1.52
CA ILE A 505 13.32 9.06 2.72
C ILE A 505 13.37 7.72 3.48
N PRO A 506 12.23 7.03 3.75
CA PRO A 506 12.25 5.69 4.34
C PRO A 506 13.04 4.66 3.53
N ILE A 507 12.82 4.56 2.21
CA ILE A 507 13.56 3.62 1.35
C ILE A 507 15.07 3.90 1.41
N VAL A 508 15.48 5.17 1.32
CA VAL A 508 16.89 5.57 1.43
C VAL A 508 17.46 5.15 2.78
N GLY A 509 16.75 5.42 3.87
CA GLY A 509 17.19 5.06 5.22
C GLY A 509 17.31 3.55 5.41
N GLN A 510 16.32 2.77 4.99
CA GLN A 510 16.27 1.32 5.15
C GLN A 510 17.36 0.62 4.34
N VAL A 511 17.56 1.01 3.09
CA VAL A 511 18.65 0.47 2.25
C VAL A 511 20.01 0.90 2.78
N ALA A 512 20.14 2.13 3.30
CA ALA A 512 21.38 2.58 3.95
C ALA A 512 21.71 1.75 5.18
N ILE A 513 20.73 1.46 6.07
CA ILE A 513 20.95 0.60 7.23
C ILE A 513 21.39 -0.80 6.79
N ALA A 514 20.71 -1.39 5.81
CA ALA A 514 21.07 -2.70 5.26
C ALA A 514 22.50 -2.70 4.68
N GLY A 515 22.88 -1.68 3.92
CA GLY A 515 24.22 -1.52 3.36
C GLY A 515 25.31 -1.30 4.41
N LEU A 516 25.03 -0.53 5.47
CA LEU A 516 25.96 -0.31 6.58
C LEU A 516 26.19 -1.59 7.37
N LEU A 517 25.11 -2.29 7.75
CA LEU A 517 25.20 -3.57 8.46
C LEU A 517 25.89 -4.65 7.60
N ALA A 518 25.65 -4.69 6.29
CA ALA A 518 26.29 -5.63 5.37
C ALA A 518 27.83 -5.60 5.44
N GLN A 519 28.40 -4.41 5.64
CA GLN A 519 29.85 -4.20 5.69
C GLN A 519 30.47 -4.56 7.04
N LYS A 520 29.66 -4.70 8.10
CA LYS A 520 30.16 -5.02 9.44
C LYS A 520 30.68 -6.45 9.52
N LYS A 521 31.68 -6.63 10.39
CA LYS A 521 32.23 -7.95 10.71
C LYS A 521 31.15 -8.78 11.41
N PHE A 522 30.90 -9.97 10.90
CA PHE A 522 30.01 -10.94 11.55
C PHE A 522 30.64 -11.46 12.86
N ILE A 523 29.83 -11.49 13.93
CA ILE A 523 30.16 -12.01 15.25
C ILE A 523 29.33 -13.29 15.46
N PRO A 524 29.97 -14.43 15.80
CA PRO A 524 29.24 -15.66 16.13
C PRO A 524 28.36 -15.49 17.37
N GLU A 525 27.23 -16.20 17.38
CA GLU A 525 26.31 -16.20 18.53
C GLU A 525 27.00 -16.74 19.79
N SER A 526 26.71 -16.09 20.92
CA SER A 526 27.18 -16.45 22.25
C SER A 526 26.00 -16.66 23.19
N ALA A 527 26.26 -17.15 24.42
CA ALA A 527 25.21 -17.28 25.44
C ALA A 527 24.51 -15.94 25.78
N GLY A 528 25.16 -14.80 25.54
CA GLY A 528 24.61 -13.47 25.76
C GLY A 528 23.96 -12.81 24.54
N THR A 529 23.90 -13.52 23.40
CA THR A 529 23.31 -12.96 22.17
C THR A 529 21.78 -12.99 22.25
N LEU A 530 21.15 -11.83 22.01
CA LEU A 530 19.70 -11.71 21.94
C LEU A 530 19.16 -12.50 20.73
N LYS A 531 18.33 -13.50 20.99
CA LYS A 531 17.71 -14.31 19.93
C LYS A 531 16.51 -13.61 19.31
N THR A 532 16.68 -13.13 18.09
CA THR A 532 15.66 -12.37 17.35
C THR A 532 14.58 -13.25 16.70
N ASP A 533 14.67 -14.56 16.82
CA ASP A 533 13.72 -15.55 16.30
C ASP A 533 12.89 -16.23 17.39
N THR A 534 12.76 -15.59 18.56
CA THR A 534 11.98 -16.07 19.71
C THR A 534 10.65 -15.35 19.85
N VAL A 535 9.69 -15.99 20.53
CA VAL A 535 8.39 -15.38 20.88
C VAL A 535 8.58 -14.11 21.73
N THR A 536 9.53 -14.13 22.68
CA THR A 536 9.84 -12.95 23.51
C THR A 536 10.26 -11.76 22.67
N PHE A 537 11.14 -11.96 21.69
CA PHE A 537 11.54 -10.89 20.79
C PHE A 537 10.39 -10.45 19.86
N ALA A 538 9.52 -11.37 19.44
CA ALA A 538 8.33 -11.07 18.66
C ALA A 538 7.39 -10.12 19.42
N VAL A 539 7.07 -10.45 20.68
CA VAL A 539 6.25 -9.63 21.58
C VAL A 539 6.91 -8.28 21.84
N MET A 540 8.22 -8.25 22.08
CA MET A 540 8.97 -7.00 22.25
C MET A 540 8.87 -6.11 21.00
N THR A 541 9.03 -6.69 19.81
CA THR A 541 8.93 -5.94 18.55
C THR A 541 7.52 -5.38 18.36
N PHE A 542 6.49 -6.18 18.60
CA PHE A 542 5.10 -5.73 18.57
C PHE A 542 4.87 -4.56 19.55
N ALA A 543 5.31 -4.70 20.80
CA ALA A 543 5.15 -3.67 21.82
C ALA A 543 5.84 -2.35 21.45
N VAL A 544 7.07 -2.41 20.91
CA VAL A 544 7.78 -1.22 20.44
C VAL A 544 7.02 -0.51 19.33
N ILE A 545 6.54 -1.26 18.33
CA ILE A 545 5.76 -0.69 17.22
C ILE A 545 4.47 -0.04 17.76
N PHE A 546 3.72 -0.79 18.57
CA PHE A 546 2.44 -0.35 19.11
C PHE A 546 2.59 0.89 20.00
N ILE A 547 3.58 0.91 20.90
CA ILE A 547 3.83 2.06 21.79
C ILE A 547 4.19 3.31 21.00
N VAL A 548 5.06 3.19 19.97
CA VAL A 548 5.45 4.35 19.16
C VAL A 548 4.24 4.95 18.45
N ALA A 549 3.38 4.11 17.85
CA ALA A 549 2.16 4.57 17.20
C ALA A 549 1.15 5.16 18.20
N ALA A 550 0.86 4.45 19.29
CA ALA A 550 -0.07 4.90 20.32
C ALA A 550 0.34 6.25 20.89
N LEU A 551 1.61 6.44 21.25
CA LEU A 551 2.10 7.71 21.80
C LEU A 551 2.09 8.86 20.78
N SER A 552 2.14 8.54 19.48
CA SER A 552 2.16 9.55 18.42
C SER A 552 0.75 10.00 18.02
N PHE A 553 -0.22 9.08 17.97
CA PHE A 553 -1.54 9.35 17.37
C PHE A 553 -2.72 9.30 18.36
N PHE A 554 -2.52 8.81 19.59
CA PHE A 554 -3.60 8.79 20.59
C PHE A 554 -4.26 10.16 20.81
N PRO A 555 -3.52 11.30 20.92
CA PRO A 555 -4.15 12.59 21.14
C PRO A 555 -5.08 13.02 19.99
N VAL A 556 -4.72 12.75 18.73
CA VAL A 556 -5.57 13.14 17.60
C VAL A 556 -6.78 12.22 17.48
N HIS A 557 -6.63 10.92 17.69
CA HIS A 557 -7.77 9.98 17.71
C HIS A 557 -8.75 10.28 18.85
N ALA A 558 -8.26 10.72 20.01
CA ALA A 558 -9.09 11.16 21.12
C ALA A 558 -9.97 12.37 20.75
N LEU A 559 -9.54 13.20 19.79
CA LEU A 559 -10.28 14.37 19.29
C LEU A 559 -11.09 14.08 18.02
N SER A 560 -10.90 12.93 17.38
CA SER A 560 -11.56 12.56 16.13
C SER A 560 -12.41 11.29 16.33
N THR A 561 -11.97 10.13 15.87
CA THR A 561 -12.76 8.88 15.84
C THR A 561 -13.23 8.38 17.20
N ILE A 562 -12.44 8.57 18.27
CA ILE A 562 -12.84 8.14 19.62
C ILE A 562 -13.93 9.08 20.16
N ALA A 563 -13.79 10.39 19.95
CA ALA A 563 -14.81 11.37 20.33
C ALA A 563 -16.11 11.12 19.56
N GLU A 564 -16.00 10.84 18.27
CA GLU A 564 -17.12 10.49 17.42
C GLU A 564 -17.84 9.23 17.92
N HIS A 565 -17.10 8.16 18.23
CA HIS A 565 -17.66 6.92 18.77
C HIS A 565 -18.47 7.13 20.05
N PHE A 566 -17.99 7.96 20.99
CA PHE A 566 -18.71 8.27 22.22
C PHE A 566 -19.83 9.31 22.05
N SER A 567 -19.94 9.92 20.87
CA SER A 567 -21.03 10.83 20.52
C SER A 567 -22.17 10.14 19.78
N LEU A 568 -21.92 8.96 19.21
CA LEU A 568 -22.96 8.03 18.73
C LEU A 568 -23.72 7.48 19.91
#